data_AF-A0A9J6CXH0-F1
#
_entry.id   AF-A0A9J6CXH0-F1
#
_cell.length_a   1.000
_cell.length_b   1.000
_cell.length_c   1.000
_cell.angle_alpha   90.00
_cell.angle_beta   90.00
_cell.angle_gamma   90.00
#
_symmetry.space_group_name_H-M   'P 1'
#
loop_
_entity.id
_entity.type
_entity.pdbx_description
1 polymer ?
#
loop_
_entity_poly.entity_id
_entity_poly.type
_entity_poly.pdbx_seq_one_letter_code
_entity_poly.pdbx_strand_id
1 'polypeptide(L)'
;MAVNQLGDSVLNFAIGLYGQLKPKDGRKKNIFFSPFSISAALSMALGGARNKTAKELSTVLRVPDDAQIHRHFSDFFSKLSSYAADVKLHIANRMYCEQTFPVLESYLSLLRDSYGATVEQINLKEVLKQMGINDFFSFDADLSAISEKDKLAASEVVHKAFVEVNEEGTEAAAATAVMMAACCLSSAPPQTYKFIVDRPFMFVIRSRDPDIVLFMGSVRDL
;
A
#
# COMPACT_ATOMS: atom_id res chain seq x y z
N MET A 1 19.59 -12.28 -11.86
CA MET A 1 18.71 -11.54 -10.93
C MET A 1 17.72 -12.52 -10.36
N ALA A 2 17.61 -12.64 -9.03
CA ALA A 2 16.57 -13.48 -8.43
C ALA A 2 15.20 -12.92 -8.85
N VAL A 3 14.28 -13.80 -9.25
CA VAL A 3 12.90 -13.42 -9.59
C VAL A 3 12.26 -12.88 -8.33
N ASN A 4 11.91 -11.58 -8.31
CA ASN A 4 11.20 -10.97 -7.18
C ASN A 4 9.70 -11.19 -7.35
N GLN A 5 9.30 -12.45 -7.23
CA GLN A 5 7.93 -12.89 -7.45
C GLN A 5 6.92 -12.13 -6.57
N LEU A 6 7.30 -11.81 -5.32
CA LEU A 6 6.48 -10.99 -4.42
C LEU A 6 6.33 -9.55 -4.95
N GLY A 7 7.43 -8.93 -5.38
CA GLY A 7 7.40 -7.58 -5.96
C GLY A 7 6.50 -7.50 -7.19
N ASP A 8 6.59 -8.48 -8.08
CA ASP A 8 5.76 -8.55 -9.30
C ASP A 8 4.27 -8.75 -8.96
N SER A 9 3.95 -9.65 -8.03
CA SER A 9 2.56 -9.84 -7.58
C SER A 9 1.98 -8.57 -6.95
N VAL A 10 2.74 -7.93 -6.04
CA VAL A 10 2.31 -6.68 -5.38
C VAL A 10 2.16 -5.54 -6.38
N LEU A 11 3.06 -5.41 -7.36
CA LEU A 11 2.97 -4.39 -8.41
C LEU A 11 1.73 -4.60 -9.30
N ASN A 12 1.49 -5.82 -9.76
CA ASN A 12 0.33 -6.14 -10.58
C ASN A 12 -0.98 -5.92 -9.83
N PHE A 13 -1.04 -6.32 -8.56
CA PHE A 13 -2.15 -6.00 -7.67
C PHE A 13 -2.34 -4.49 -7.51
N ALA A 14 -1.27 -3.73 -7.28
CA ALA A 14 -1.31 -2.28 -7.11
C ALA A 14 -1.90 -1.57 -8.34
N ILE A 15 -1.47 -1.98 -9.54
CA ILE A 15 -1.97 -1.42 -10.80
C ILE A 15 -3.47 -1.73 -10.97
N GLY A 16 -3.88 -2.98 -10.71
CA GLY A 16 -5.28 -3.38 -10.76
C GLY A 16 -6.15 -2.61 -9.79
N LEU A 17 -5.69 -2.44 -8.55
CA LEU A 17 -6.39 -1.70 -7.51
C LEU A 17 -6.50 -0.22 -7.86
N TYR A 18 -5.41 0.41 -8.30
CA TYR A 18 -5.42 1.81 -8.74
C TYR A 18 -6.41 2.04 -9.89
N GLY A 19 -6.52 1.09 -10.82
CA GLY A 19 -7.51 1.12 -11.89
C GLY A 19 -8.96 1.21 -11.40
N GLN A 20 -9.27 0.53 -10.29
CA GLN A 20 -10.60 0.59 -9.67
C GLN A 20 -10.81 1.85 -8.80
N LEU A 21 -9.75 2.37 -8.17
CA LEU A 21 -9.81 3.58 -7.36
C LEU A 21 -9.89 4.86 -8.18
N LYS A 22 -9.46 4.82 -9.45
CA LYS A 22 -9.50 5.99 -10.34
C LYS A 22 -10.95 6.49 -10.50
N PRO A 23 -11.24 7.77 -10.18
CA PRO A 23 -12.55 8.36 -10.39
C PRO A 23 -12.98 8.24 -11.86
N LYS A 24 -14.18 7.70 -12.09
CA LYS A 24 -14.78 7.52 -13.43
C LYS A 24 -15.55 8.74 -13.92
N ASP A 25 -15.84 9.67 -13.01
CA ASP A 25 -16.68 10.85 -13.19
C ASP A 25 -15.89 12.14 -13.49
N GLY A 26 -14.61 12.03 -13.81
CA GLY A 26 -13.74 13.18 -14.13
C GLY A 26 -13.30 14.01 -12.92
N ARG A 27 -13.66 13.61 -11.69
CA ARG A 27 -13.19 14.29 -10.48
C ARG A 27 -11.67 14.15 -10.31
N LYS A 28 -11.02 15.25 -9.94
CA LYS A 28 -9.60 15.32 -9.61
C LYS A 28 -9.42 14.99 -8.13
N LYS A 29 -9.54 13.72 -7.77
CA LYS A 29 -9.26 13.28 -6.39
C LYS A 29 -7.85 12.70 -6.30
N ASN A 30 -7.12 13.10 -5.26
CA ASN A 30 -5.85 12.48 -4.91
C ASN A 30 -6.07 11.02 -4.51
N ILE A 31 -5.14 10.15 -4.87
CA ILE A 31 -5.19 8.72 -4.56
C ILE A 31 -3.91 8.38 -3.82
N PHE A 32 -4.05 7.68 -2.69
CA PHE A 32 -2.91 7.19 -1.93
C PHE A 32 -3.27 5.91 -1.20
N PHE A 33 -2.46 4.86 -1.37
CA PHE A 33 -2.65 3.57 -0.69
C PHE A 33 -1.34 2.77 -0.64
N SER A 34 -1.26 1.81 0.29
CA SER A 34 -0.19 0.82 0.35
C SER A 34 -0.67 -0.51 -0.24
N PRO A 35 -0.30 -0.84 -1.49
CA PRO A 35 -0.62 -2.15 -2.05
C PRO A 35 0.01 -3.27 -1.22
N PHE A 36 1.24 -3.10 -0.73
CA PHE A 36 1.91 -4.08 0.12
C PHE A 36 1.07 -4.44 1.37
N SER A 37 0.57 -3.43 2.10
CA SER A 37 -0.27 -3.66 3.29
C SER A 37 -1.56 -4.41 2.96
N ILE A 38 -2.27 -4.00 1.89
CA ILE A 38 -3.51 -4.65 1.48
C ILE A 38 -3.23 -6.09 1.01
N SER A 39 -2.18 -6.30 0.21
CA SER A 39 -1.77 -7.63 -0.24
C SER A 39 -1.41 -8.54 0.93
N ALA A 40 -0.72 -8.03 1.95
CA ALA A 40 -0.39 -8.79 3.15
C ALA A 40 -1.66 -9.19 3.93
N ALA A 41 -2.64 -8.27 4.08
CA ALA A 41 -3.91 -8.57 4.75
C ALA A 41 -4.72 -9.64 4.00
N LEU A 42 -4.81 -9.53 2.68
CA LEU A 42 -5.48 -10.53 1.83
C LEU A 42 -4.71 -11.86 1.78
N SER A 43 -3.37 -11.83 1.87
CA SER A 43 -2.57 -13.05 1.97
C SER A 43 -2.86 -13.76 3.28
N MET A 44 -3.01 -13.06 4.40
CA MET A 44 -3.45 -13.69 5.66
C MET A 44 -4.85 -14.32 5.53
N ALA A 45 -5.77 -13.68 4.79
CA ALA A 45 -7.09 -14.26 4.48
C ALA A 45 -6.97 -15.54 3.65
N LEU A 46 -6.11 -15.53 2.64
CA LEU A 46 -5.87 -16.68 1.78
C LEU A 46 -5.39 -17.90 2.55
N GLY A 47 -4.52 -17.72 3.56
CA GLY A 47 -4.05 -18.84 4.39
C GLY A 47 -5.18 -19.57 5.15
N GLY A 48 -6.21 -18.80 5.51
CA GLY A 48 -7.43 -19.28 6.16
C GLY A 48 -8.53 -19.76 5.21
N ALA A 49 -8.45 -19.41 3.93
CA ALA A 49 -9.48 -19.68 2.94
C ALA A 49 -9.29 -21.04 2.25
N ARG A 50 -10.39 -21.62 1.76
CA ARG A 50 -10.36 -22.84 0.95
C ARG A 50 -11.22 -22.68 -0.30
N ASN A 51 -11.11 -23.66 -1.20
CA ASN A 51 -11.98 -23.81 -2.38
C ASN A 51 -12.11 -22.53 -3.22
N LYS A 52 -13.35 -22.09 -3.49
CA LYS A 52 -13.66 -20.91 -4.30
C LYS A 52 -13.12 -19.63 -3.67
N THR A 53 -13.25 -19.48 -2.36
CA THR A 53 -12.74 -18.31 -1.62
C THR A 53 -11.23 -18.16 -1.80
N ALA A 54 -10.47 -19.24 -1.64
CA ALA A 54 -9.02 -19.24 -1.84
C ALA A 54 -8.64 -18.90 -3.29
N LYS A 55 -9.36 -19.47 -4.27
CA LYS A 55 -9.11 -19.22 -5.69
C LYS A 55 -9.34 -17.76 -6.09
N GLU A 56 -10.39 -17.13 -5.58
CA GLU A 56 -10.65 -15.70 -5.83
C GLU A 56 -9.55 -14.81 -5.22
N LEU A 57 -9.16 -15.08 -3.97
CA LEU A 57 -8.10 -14.36 -3.28
C LEU A 57 -6.74 -14.49 -4.00
N SER A 58 -6.33 -15.70 -4.37
CA SER A 58 -5.05 -15.94 -5.06
C SER A 58 -5.02 -15.33 -6.46
N THR A 59 -6.15 -15.38 -7.19
CA THR A 59 -6.29 -14.75 -8.51
C THR A 59 -6.11 -13.24 -8.44
N VAL A 60 -6.76 -12.58 -7.49
CA VAL A 60 -6.68 -11.12 -7.34
C VAL A 60 -5.33 -10.67 -6.82
N LEU A 61 -4.75 -11.42 -5.87
CA LEU A 61 -3.39 -11.19 -5.39
C LEU A 61 -2.32 -11.44 -6.48
N ARG A 62 -2.66 -12.13 -7.56
CA ARG A 62 -1.77 -12.53 -8.66
C ARG A 62 -0.66 -13.45 -8.18
N VAL A 63 -1.02 -14.47 -7.41
CA VAL A 63 -0.06 -15.34 -6.71
C VAL A 63 -0.19 -16.76 -7.26
N PRO A 64 0.88 -17.31 -7.86
CA PRO A 64 0.78 -18.57 -8.60
C PRO A 64 0.86 -19.81 -7.68
N ASP A 65 1.32 -19.66 -6.44
CA ASP A 65 1.42 -20.76 -5.45
C ASP A 65 1.23 -20.23 -4.02
N ASP A 66 0.15 -20.67 -3.36
CA ASP A 66 -0.29 -20.21 -2.04
C ASP A 66 0.73 -20.55 -0.93
N ALA A 67 1.54 -21.61 -1.09
CA ALA A 67 2.46 -22.04 -0.06
C ALA A 67 3.70 -21.14 0.07
N GLN A 68 4.12 -20.51 -1.03
CA GLN A 68 5.36 -19.72 -1.05
C GLN A 68 5.14 -18.26 -0.65
N ILE A 69 3.94 -17.72 -0.87
CA ILE A 69 3.69 -16.31 -0.60
C ILE A 69 3.72 -15.96 0.89
N HIS A 70 3.21 -16.83 1.75
CA HIS A 70 3.27 -16.61 3.20
C HIS A 70 4.72 -16.53 3.69
N ARG A 71 5.60 -17.37 3.14
CA ARG A 71 7.04 -17.34 3.43
C ARG A 71 7.64 -16.03 2.94
N HIS A 72 7.32 -15.58 1.73
CA HIS A 72 7.86 -14.33 1.19
C HIS A 72 7.41 -13.08 1.99
N PHE A 73 6.15 -13.02 2.41
CA PHE A 73 5.71 -11.95 3.32
C PHE A 73 6.42 -12.03 4.67
N SER A 74 6.55 -13.22 5.26
CA SER A 74 7.26 -13.42 6.53
C SER A 74 8.74 -13.01 6.43
N ASP A 75 9.42 -13.43 5.37
CA ASP A 75 10.82 -13.08 5.10
C ASP A 75 10.98 -11.57 4.93
N PHE A 76 10.06 -10.91 4.21
CA PHE A 76 10.07 -9.46 4.10
C PHE A 76 9.81 -8.76 5.43
N PHE A 77 8.81 -9.20 6.21
CA PHE A 77 8.51 -8.61 7.52
C PHE A 77 9.67 -8.74 8.51
N SER A 78 10.38 -9.87 8.50
CA SER A 78 11.56 -10.05 9.35
C SER A 78 12.68 -9.07 8.99
N LYS A 79 12.89 -8.80 7.70
CA LYS A 79 13.90 -7.83 7.22
C LYS A 79 13.44 -6.39 7.34
N LEU A 80 12.13 -6.12 7.34
CA LEU A 80 11.59 -4.75 7.38
C LEU A 80 12.03 -3.98 8.62
N SER A 81 12.08 -4.66 9.78
CA SER A 81 12.59 -4.09 11.03
C SER A 81 14.06 -3.63 10.95
N SER A 82 14.85 -4.23 10.06
CA SER A 82 16.26 -3.89 9.85
C SER A 82 16.47 -2.74 8.86
N TYR A 83 15.52 -2.49 7.95
CA TYR A 83 15.65 -1.44 6.93
C TYR A 83 15.31 -0.05 7.47
N ALA A 84 14.54 0.03 8.55
CA ALA A 84 14.17 1.29 9.17
C ALA A 84 13.93 1.09 10.67
N ALA A 85 14.99 1.19 11.47
CA ALA A 85 14.94 1.02 12.92
C ALA A 85 13.92 1.96 13.61
N ASP A 86 13.69 3.15 13.03
CA ASP A 86 12.77 4.17 13.54
C ASP A 86 11.39 4.17 12.83
N VAL A 87 11.23 3.44 11.73
CA VAL A 87 9.92 3.30 11.07
C VAL A 87 9.23 2.10 11.67
N LYS A 88 8.52 2.32 12.79
CA LYS A 88 7.43 1.43 13.18
C LYS A 88 6.36 1.54 12.10
N LEU A 89 6.46 0.69 11.08
CA LEU A 89 5.32 0.40 10.23
C LEU A 89 4.28 -0.19 11.18
N HIS A 90 3.36 0.65 11.64
CA HIS A 90 2.19 0.24 12.38
C HIS A 90 1.34 -0.54 11.38
N ILE A 91 1.71 -1.81 11.19
CA ILE A 91 1.04 -2.81 10.39
C ILE A 91 -0.31 -3.05 11.07
N ALA A 92 -1.22 -2.11 10.87
CA ALA A 92 -2.64 -2.26 11.18
C ALA A 92 -3.29 -3.18 10.13
N ASN A 93 -2.61 -4.25 9.73
CA ASN A 93 -3.18 -5.32 8.91
C ASN A 93 -4.01 -6.22 9.84
N ARG A 94 -5.09 -5.67 10.40
CA ARG A 94 -6.05 -6.46 11.17
C ARG A 94 -7.21 -6.80 10.25
N MET A 95 -7.53 -8.09 10.18
CA MET A 95 -8.75 -8.58 9.56
C MET A 95 -9.85 -8.54 10.61
N TYR A 96 -10.92 -7.80 10.34
CA TYR A 96 -12.07 -7.70 11.24
C TYR A 96 -13.21 -8.54 10.67
N CYS A 97 -13.72 -9.47 11.46
CA CYS A 97 -14.93 -10.20 11.12
C CYS A 97 -16.21 -9.36 11.38
N GLU A 98 -16.13 -8.19 12.01
CA GLU A 98 -17.32 -7.39 12.36
C GLU A 98 -17.10 -5.87 12.43
N GLN A 99 -18.16 -5.15 11.99
CA GLN A 99 -18.49 -3.72 11.84
C GLN A 99 -17.40 -2.63 11.90
N THR A 100 -17.31 -1.88 10.79
CA THR A 100 -16.96 -0.46 10.63
C THR A 100 -16.40 0.23 11.87
N PHE A 101 -15.12 0.58 11.82
CA PHE A 101 -14.47 1.41 12.84
C PHE A 101 -14.62 2.90 12.47
N PRO A 102 -15.62 3.63 13.01
CA PRO A 102 -15.71 5.07 12.78
C PRO A 102 -14.45 5.73 13.34
N VAL A 103 -13.75 6.49 12.49
CA VAL A 103 -12.60 7.27 12.94
C VAL A 103 -13.14 8.41 13.81
N LEU A 104 -12.56 8.57 15.00
CA LEU A 104 -12.95 9.66 15.89
C LEU A 104 -12.72 11.00 15.22
N GLU A 105 -13.75 11.86 15.22
CA GLU A 105 -13.62 13.19 14.59
C GLU A 105 -12.57 14.08 15.22
N SER A 106 -12.26 13.86 16.50
CA SER A 106 -11.15 14.53 17.18
C SER A 106 -9.80 14.17 16.56
N TYR A 107 -9.62 12.93 16.11
CA TYR A 107 -8.41 12.50 15.41
C TYR A 107 -8.36 13.05 13.99
N LEU A 108 -9.48 13.03 13.27
CA LEU A 108 -9.56 13.63 11.92
C LEU A 108 -9.30 15.15 11.97
N SER A 109 -9.83 15.82 12.99
CA SER A 109 -9.59 17.24 13.22
C SER A 109 -8.13 17.51 13.60
N LEU A 110 -7.53 16.72 14.48
CA LEU A 110 -6.09 16.81 14.75
C LEU A 110 -5.25 16.67 13.47
N LEU A 111 -5.56 15.69 12.62
CA LEU A 111 -4.84 15.47 11.37
C LEU A 111 -4.98 16.65 10.40
N ARG A 112 -6.19 17.20 10.27
CA ARG A 112 -6.44 18.38 9.45
C ARG A 112 -5.74 19.62 10.00
N ASP A 113 -5.85 19.85 11.30
CA ASP A 113 -5.46 21.11 11.94
C ASP A 113 -3.94 21.16 12.21
N SER A 114 -3.32 20.01 12.51
CA SER A 114 -1.88 19.93 12.79
C SER A 114 -1.03 19.56 11.57
N TYR A 115 -1.60 18.83 10.60
CA TYR A 115 -0.84 18.26 9.47
C TYR A 115 -1.43 18.62 8.09
N GLY A 116 -2.52 19.40 8.03
CA GLY A 116 -3.17 19.74 6.76
C GLY A 116 -3.76 18.52 6.01
N ALA A 117 -3.88 17.37 6.67
CA ALA A 117 -4.21 16.11 6.03
C ALA A 117 -5.71 15.78 6.15
N THR A 118 -6.37 15.52 5.02
CA THR A 118 -7.74 14.98 4.97
C THR A 118 -7.73 13.47 4.76
N VAL A 119 -8.41 12.73 5.65
CA VAL A 119 -8.55 11.28 5.55
C VAL A 119 -9.91 10.95 4.97
N GLU A 120 -9.93 10.38 3.78
CA GLU A 120 -11.15 9.82 3.20
C GLU A 120 -11.11 8.30 3.26
N GLN A 121 -12.13 7.71 3.90
CA GLN A 121 -12.26 6.26 4.00
C GLN A 121 -12.76 5.71 2.67
N ILE A 122 -11.93 4.88 2.03
CA ILE A 122 -12.30 4.15 0.82
C ILE A 122 -12.97 2.84 1.22
N ASN A 123 -14.14 2.55 0.64
CA ASN A 123 -14.79 1.26 0.81
C ASN A 123 -14.05 0.19 -0.02
N LEU A 124 -13.01 -0.39 0.57
CA LEU A 124 -12.22 -1.43 -0.08
C LEU A 124 -13.00 -2.70 -0.37
N LYS A 125 -14.05 -3.01 0.40
CA LYS A 125 -14.89 -4.18 0.15
C LYS A 125 -15.50 -4.15 -1.25
N GLU A 126 -16.16 -3.06 -1.62
CA GLU A 126 -16.77 -2.95 -2.95
C GLU A 126 -15.74 -2.91 -4.08
N VAL A 127 -14.58 -2.29 -3.83
CA VAL A 127 -13.46 -2.28 -4.79
C VAL A 127 -12.92 -3.70 -5.01
N LEU A 128 -12.70 -4.48 -3.95
CA LEU A 128 -12.19 -5.83 -4.02
C LEU A 128 -13.20 -6.81 -4.65
N LYS A 129 -14.50 -6.62 -4.41
CA LYS A 129 -15.56 -7.34 -5.13
C LYS A 129 -15.51 -7.09 -6.63
N GLN A 130 -15.34 -5.83 -7.04
CA GLN A 130 -15.15 -5.48 -8.46
C GLN A 130 -13.88 -6.07 -9.06
N MET A 131 -12.85 -6.35 -8.25
CA MET A 131 -11.64 -7.05 -8.68
C MET A 131 -11.82 -8.57 -8.77
N GLY A 132 -12.91 -9.13 -8.23
CA GLY A 132 -13.25 -10.55 -8.32
C GLY A 132 -13.31 -11.30 -6.99
N ILE A 133 -13.08 -10.63 -5.86
CA ILE A 133 -13.19 -11.22 -4.52
C ILE A 133 -14.64 -11.07 -4.03
N ASN A 134 -15.51 -12.01 -4.36
CA ASN A 134 -16.94 -11.95 -4.02
C ASN A 134 -17.29 -12.90 -2.87
N ASP A 135 -16.82 -14.14 -2.97
CA ASP A 135 -17.13 -15.24 -2.05
C ASP A 135 -16.65 -14.94 -0.63
N PHE A 136 -15.46 -14.34 -0.51
CA PHE A 136 -14.84 -13.95 0.76
C PHE A 136 -15.69 -12.97 1.61
N PHE A 137 -16.48 -12.13 0.95
CA PHE A 137 -17.37 -11.17 1.61
C PHE A 137 -18.82 -11.69 1.74
N SER A 138 -19.06 -12.94 1.35
CA SER A 138 -20.37 -13.58 1.41
C SER A 138 -20.48 -14.49 2.64
N PHE A 139 -21.70 -14.85 3.01
CA PHE A 139 -21.95 -15.79 4.11
C PHE A 139 -21.45 -17.22 3.82
N ASP A 140 -21.22 -17.53 2.54
CA ASP A 140 -20.72 -18.83 2.09
C ASP A 140 -19.19 -18.88 1.97
N ALA A 141 -18.49 -17.85 2.46
CA ALA A 141 -17.03 -17.83 2.52
C ALA A 141 -16.49 -19.07 3.24
N ASP A 142 -15.63 -19.81 2.57
CA ASP A 142 -14.97 -20.98 3.14
C ASP A 142 -13.68 -20.55 3.82
N LEU A 143 -13.80 -20.17 5.09
CA LEU A 143 -12.70 -19.84 6.00
C LEU A 143 -12.44 -20.95 7.03
N SER A 144 -12.71 -22.20 6.64
CA SER A 144 -12.65 -23.38 7.52
C SER A 144 -11.27 -23.63 8.15
N ALA A 145 -10.19 -23.08 7.57
CA ALA A 145 -8.86 -23.18 8.17
C ALA A 145 -8.59 -22.15 9.29
N ILE A 146 -9.52 -21.22 9.52
CA ILE A 146 -9.48 -20.28 10.65
C ILE A 146 -10.28 -20.81 11.83
N SER A 147 -11.46 -21.38 11.59
CA SER A 147 -12.33 -21.93 12.63
C SER A 147 -13.14 -23.11 12.10
N GLU A 148 -13.16 -24.20 12.88
CA GLU A 148 -13.97 -25.39 12.61
C GLU A 148 -15.44 -25.22 13.03
N LYS A 149 -15.75 -24.23 13.87
CA LYS A 149 -17.03 -24.17 14.62
C LYS A 149 -18.09 -23.25 14.03
N ASP A 150 -17.73 -22.28 13.19
CA ASP A 150 -18.68 -21.29 12.66
C ASP A 150 -18.36 -20.91 11.20
N LYS A 151 -19.39 -20.66 10.40
CA LYS A 151 -19.24 -20.05 9.06
C LYS A 151 -18.79 -18.60 9.25
N LEU A 152 -17.51 -18.34 9.03
CA LEU A 152 -16.94 -17.01 9.12
C LEU A 152 -17.01 -16.32 7.75
N ALA A 153 -17.45 -15.06 7.74
CA ALA A 153 -17.39 -14.18 6.57
C ALA A 153 -16.63 -12.91 6.93
N ALA A 154 -15.83 -12.38 5.99
CA ALA A 154 -15.17 -11.11 6.21
C ALA A 154 -16.15 -9.95 6.02
N SER A 155 -16.25 -9.09 7.04
CA SER A 155 -17.15 -7.93 6.97
C SER A 155 -16.50 -6.76 6.23
N GLU A 156 -15.22 -6.49 6.50
CA GLU A 156 -14.48 -5.34 5.98
C GLU A 156 -12.96 -5.59 5.93
N VAL A 157 -12.29 -4.93 4.98
CA VAL A 157 -10.82 -4.82 4.95
C VAL A 157 -10.47 -3.34 5.10
N VAL A 158 -9.88 -2.98 6.23
CA VAL A 158 -9.50 -1.58 6.51
C VAL A 158 -8.04 -1.36 6.14
N HIS A 159 -7.79 -0.36 5.31
CA HIS A 159 -6.45 0.09 4.97
C HIS A 159 -6.28 1.56 5.38
N LYS A 160 -5.20 1.86 6.11
CA LYS A 160 -4.80 3.23 6.44
C LYS A 160 -3.34 3.41 6.07
N ALA A 161 -3.07 4.30 5.12
CA ALA A 161 -1.73 4.73 4.75
C ALA A 161 -1.64 6.24 4.92
N PHE A 162 -0.62 6.67 5.64
CA PHE A 162 -0.26 8.08 5.79
C PHE A 162 1.18 8.25 5.31
N VAL A 163 1.41 9.18 4.41
CA VAL A 163 2.75 9.64 4.04
C VAL A 163 2.71 11.16 4.02
N GLU A 164 3.61 11.74 4.80
CA GLU A 164 3.89 13.16 4.83
C GLU A 164 5.26 13.38 4.20
N VAL A 165 5.36 14.38 3.32
CA VAL A 165 6.64 14.81 2.73
C VAL A 165 6.92 16.19 3.29
N ASN A 166 8.00 16.32 4.07
CA ASN A 166 8.47 17.62 4.54
C ASN A 166 9.76 18.03 3.81
N GLU A 167 9.98 19.34 3.74
CA GLU A 167 11.12 19.93 3.04
C GLU A 167 12.38 19.97 3.92
N GLU A 168 12.21 19.99 5.25
CA GLU A 168 13.28 20.20 6.24
C GLU A 168 14.50 19.26 6.09
N GLY A 169 14.29 17.97 5.81
CA GLY A 169 15.39 17.01 5.63
C GLY A 169 15.95 16.94 4.20
N THR A 170 15.15 17.29 3.20
CA THR A 170 15.52 17.20 1.79
C THR A 170 16.33 18.42 1.35
N GLU A 171 15.98 19.60 1.85
CA GLU A 171 16.64 20.87 1.51
C GLU A 171 18.08 20.91 2.05
N ALA A 172 18.30 20.50 3.30
CA ALA A 172 19.64 20.46 3.91
C ALA A 172 20.60 19.48 3.20
N ALA A 173 20.10 18.31 2.79
CA ALA A 173 20.89 17.32 2.06
C ALA A 173 21.23 17.81 0.64
N ALA A 174 20.29 18.44 -0.06
CA ALA A 174 20.51 19.04 -1.37
C ALA A 174 21.51 20.20 -1.32
N ALA A 175 21.39 21.09 -0.33
CA ALA A 175 22.32 22.19 -0.12
C ALA A 175 23.76 21.71 0.15
N THR A 176 23.92 20.66 0.95
CA THR A 176 25.24 20.06 1.24
C THR A 176 25.85 19.39 0.02
N ALA A 177 25.05 18.69 -0.78
CA ALA A 177 25.52 18.07 -2.02
C ALA A 177 26.00 19.13 -3.03
N VAL A 178 25.30 20.26 -3.16
CA VAL A 178 25.71 21.39 -4.00
C VAL A 178 27.01 22.02 -3.48
N MET A 179 27.12 22.24 -2.17
CA MET A 179 28.34 22.81 -1.56
C MET A 179 29.56 21.90 -1.77
N MET A 180 29.40 20.59 -1.55
CA MET A 180 30.45 19.61 -1.81
C MET A 180 30.83 19.54 -3.29
N ALA A 181 29.85 19.55 -4.21
CA ALA A 181 30.12 19.56 -5.64
C ALA A 181 30.86 20.84 -6.10
N ALA A 182 30.50 21.99 -5.53
CA ALA A 182 31.15 23.27 -5.82
C ALA A 182 32.59 23.36 -5.29
N CYS A 183 32.87 22.76 -4.14
CA CYS A 183 34.22 22.74 -3.56
C CYS A 183 35.15 21.68 -4.17
N CYS A 184 34.62 20.61 -4.79
CA CYS A 184 35.42 19.47 -5.25
C CYS A 184 35.74 19.46 -6.77
N LEU A 185 35.22 20.39 -7.59
CA LEU A 185 35.40 20.36 -9.05
C LEU A 185 35.94 21.70 -9.61
N SER A 186 37.14 21.66 -10.19
CA SER A 186 37.69 22.74 -11.05
C SER A 186 37.22 22.62 -12.52
N SER A 187 36.14 21.89 -12.79
CA SER A 187 35.61 21.62 -14.12
C SER A 187 34.17 22.09 -14.23
N ALA A 188 33.78 22.53 -15.44
CA ALA A 188 32.49 23.13 -15.80
C ALA A 188 31.29 22.63 -14.97
N PRO A 189 30.38 23.53 -14.55
CA PRO A 189 29.29 23.20 -13.65
C PRO A 189 28.47 22.03 -14.21
N PRO A 190 28.09 21.05 -13.35
CA PRO A 190 27.26 19.94 -13.79
C PRO A 190 25.97 20.47 -14.43
N GLN A 191 25.54 19.86 -15.54
CA GLN A 191 24.27 20.24 -16.17
C GLN A 191 23.13 19.96 -15.20
N THR A 192 22.57 21.02 -14.63
CA THR A 192 21.41 20.94 -13.74
C THR A 192 20.15 20.83 -14.58
N TYR A 193 19.43 19.71 -14.47
CA TYR A 193 18.10 19.57 -15.06
C TYR A 193 17.05 19.97 -14.03
N LYS A 194 16.24 20.98 -14.36
CA LYS A 194 15.13 21.41 -13.51
C LYS A 194 13.95 20.47 -13.73
N PHE A 195 13.70 19.59 -12.78
CA PHE A 195 12.52 18.71 -12.78
C PHE A 195 11.39 19.39 -11.99
N ILE A 196 10.47 20.03 -12.71
CA ILE A 196 9.31 20.72 -12.13
C ILE A 196 8.10 19.80 -12.17
N VAL A 197 7.46 19.60 -11.03
CA VAL A 197 6.25 18.79 -10.87
C VAL A 197 5.08 19.70 -10.47
N ASP A 198 4.61 20.50 -11.42
CA ASP A 198 3.56 21.52 -11.27
C ASP A 198 2.21 21.12 -11.89
N ARG A 199 2.02 19.83 -12.16
CA ARG A 199 0.85 19.26 -12.83
C ARG A 199 0.61 17.82 -12.35
N PRO A 200 -0.61 17.27 -12.54
CA PRO A 200 -0.96 15.97 -11.98
C PRO A 200 0.08 14.90 -12.26
N PHE A 201 0.52 14.21 -11.20
CA PHE A 201 1.61 13.25 -11.26
C PHE A 201 1.29 12.00 -10.47
N MET A 202 1.98 10.91 -10.81
CA MET A 202 1.96 9.67 -10.05
C MET A 202 3.28 9.48 -9.34
N PHE A 203 3.23 8.83 -8.18
CA PHE A 203 4.43 8.49 -7.43
C PHE A 203 4.29 7.07 -6.86
N VAL A 204 5.45 6.45 -6.65
CA VAL A 204 5.59 5.11 -6.08
C VAL A 204 6.72 5.16 -5.07
N ILE A 205 6.45 4.68 -3.86
CA ILE A 205 7.48 4.46 -2.84
C ILE A 205 7.75 2.98 -2.82
N ARG A 206 9.00 2.57 -3.05
CA ARG A 206 9.40 1.16 -3.15
C ARG A 206 10.65 0.87 -2.32
N SER A 207 10.71 -0.34 -1.78
CA SER A 207 11.98 -0.91 -1.31
C SER A 207 12.86 -1.22 -2.52
N ARG A 208 14.18 -1.16 -2.37
CA ARG A 208 15.15 -1.51 -3.44
C ARG A 208 15.61 -2.96 -3.37
N ASP A 209 15.62 -3.55 -2.18
CA ASP A 209 16.01 -4.93 -1.96
C ASP A 209 15.15 -5.56 -0.85
N PRO A 210 14.18 -6.44 -1.18
CA PRO A 210 13.68 -6.71 -2.53
C PRO A 210 12.92 -5.52 -3.13
N ASP A 211 12.80 -5.47 -4.46
CA ASP A 211 12.07 -4.41 -5.19
C ASP A 211 10.55 -4.51 -5.02
N ILE A 212 10.01 -3.89 -3.96
CA ILE A 212 8.59 -4.03 -3.59
C ILE A 212 7.95 -2.65 -3.50
N VAL A 213 6.81 -2.48 -4.17
CA VAL A 213 5.98 -1.29 -4.05
C VAL A 213 5.33 -1.24 -2.68
N LEU A 214 5.78 -0.30 -1.84
CA LEU A 214 5.24 -0.06 -0.51
C LEU A 214 4.03 0.86 -0.57
N PHE A 215 4.11 1.93 -1.36
CA PHE A 215 3.01 2.88 -1.55
C PHE A 215 2.89 3.29 -3.02
N MET A 216 1.66 3.56 -3.44
CA MET A 216 1.34 4.08 -4.76
C MET A 216 0.31 5.21 -4.62
N GLY A 217 0.49 6.26 -5.40
CA GLY A 217 -0.44 7.37 -5.38
C GLY A 217 -0.43 8.24 -6.64
N SER A 218 -1.42 9.12 -6.71
CA SER A 218 -1.48 10.19 -7.69
C SER A 218 -1.99 11.48 -7.06
N VAL A 219 -1.26 12.56 -7.28
CA VAL A 219 -1.69 13.92 -6.95
C VAL A 219 -2.32 14.52 -8.20
N ARG A 220 -3.58 14.92 -8.10
CA ARG A 220 -4.42 15.41 -9.20
C ARG A 220 -5.08 16.73 -8.89
N ASP A 221 -5.28 17.01 -7.61
CA ASP A 221 -5.67 18.30 -7.07
C ASP A 221 -4.39 19.01 -6.60
N LEU A 222 -4.03 20.11 -7.26
CA LEU A 222 -2.80 20.89 -7.08
C LEU A 222 -3.15 22.37 -6.94
#